data_AF-A0A7C4I5V1-F1
#
_entry.id   AF-A0A7C4I5V1-F1
#
_cell.length_a   1.000
_cell.length_b   1.000
_cell.length_c   1.000
_cell.angle_alpha   90.00
_cell.angle_beta   90.00
_cell.angle_gamma   90.00
#
_symmetry.space_group_name_H-M   'P 1'
#
loop_
_entity.id
_entity.type
_entity.pdbx_description
1 polymer ?
#
loop_
_entity_poly.entity_id
_entity_poly.type
_entity_poly.pdbx_seq_one_letter_code
_entity_poly.pdbx_strand_id
1 'polypeptide(L)'
;MAEVPTVIDLLRALGFSYFFVPLLIAVLLFGILSKTKIVSDRIDVNAVIAFVVALLIGMYKPFVNYIEFLIPFLIVLIIFAFFLLMMVIFLGASMEDVTKAMRNPAIAILIVIVLLIIFYSTAVWVFPELWHPEYRQMYNATNATLPPPFVETMLVITNPTVLALIGFLVLVAVSAYAVTYKKT
;
A
#
# COMPACT_ATOMS: atom_id res chain seq x y z
N MET A 1 -18.44 27.22 3.64
CA MET A 1 -19.01 25.91 3.24
C MET A 1 -18.47 24.89 4.22
N ALA A 2 -19.31 24.08 4.86
CA ALA A 2 -18.81 23.04 5.76
C ALA A 2 -18.11 21.97 4.92
N GLU A 3 -16.85 21.66 5.25
CA GLU A 3 -16.16 20.53 4.63
C GLU A 3 -16.94 19.24 4.94
N VAL A 4 -17.27 18.48 3.90
CA VAL A 4 -17.86 17.15 4.08
C VAL A 4 -16.75 16.28 4.71
N PRO A 5 -16.98 15.68 5.90
CA PRO A 5 -15.97 14.85 6.53
C PRO A 5 -15.58 13.73 5.58
N THR A 6 -14.28 13.52 5.40
CA THR A 6 -13.83 12.40 4.57
C THR A 6 -14.22 11.08 5.24
N VAL A 7 -14.28 9.99 4.47
CA VAL A 7 -14.55 8.65 5.03
C VAL A 7 -13.53 8.32 6.13
N ILE A 8 -12.28 8.78 6.00
CA ILE A 8 -11.23 8.58 7.00
C ILE A 8 -11.54 9.34 8.29
N ASP A 9 -12.05 10.57 8.20
CA ASP A 9 -12.43 11.36 9.37
C ASP A 9 -13.60 10.72 10.13
N LEU A 10 -14.56 10.16 9.40
CA LEU A 10 -15.67 9.40 9.99
C LEU A 10 -15.16 8.14 10.70
N LEU A 11 -14.25 7.38 10.08
CA LEU A 11 -13.65 6.18 10.68
C LEU A 11 -12.82 6.50 11.93
N ARG A 12 -12.05 7.59 11.91
CA ARG A 12 -11.32 8.07 13.09
C ARG A 12 -12.26 8.49 14.22
N ALA A 13 -13.34 9.20 13.89
CA ALA A 13 -14.34 9.65 14.87
C ALA A 13 -15.04 8.47 15.56
N LEU A 14 -15.25 7.36 14.84
CA LEU A 14 -15.79 6.10 15.38
C LEU A 14 -14.76 5.28 16.17
N GLY A 15 -13.53 5.75 16.29
CA GLY A 15 -12.45 5.07 16.98
C GLY A 15 -11.88 3.86 16.22
N PHE A 16 -12.22 3.70 14.94
CA PHE A 16 -11.82 2.56 14.13
C PHE A 16 -10.29 2.41 14.09
N SER A 17 -9.58 3.53 13.93
CA SER A 17 -8.12 3.57 13.89
C SER A 17 -7.45 3.00 15.13
N TYR A 18 -8.02 3.19 16.32
CA TYR A 18 -7.44 2.72 17.57
C TYR A 18 -7.43 1.20 17.68
N PHE A 19 -8.34 0.51 16.98
CA PHE A 19 -8.43 -0.95 17.01
C PHE A 19 -7.84 -1.57 15.73
N PHE A 20 -8.16 -1.01 14.57
CA PHE A 20 -7.77 -1.60 13.28
C PHE A 20 -6.30 -1.40 12.95
N VAL A 21 -5.69 -0.28 13.34
CA VAL A 21 -4.26 -0.04 13.06
C VAL A 21 -3.38 -1.03 13.82
N PRO A 22 -3.53 -1.22 15.15
CA PRO A 22 -2.80 -2.26 15.87
C PRO A 22 -3.11 -3.66 15.31
N LEU A 23 -4.36 -3.95 14.96
CA LEU A 23 -4.71 -5.26 14.40
C LEU A 23 -3.99 -5.54 13.07
N LEU A 24 -3.93 -4.54 12.18
CA LEU A 24 -3.22 -4.65 10.91
C LEU A 24 -1.72 -4.89 11.12
N ILE A 25 -1.10 -4.14 12.04
CA ILE A 25 0.30 -4.32 12.41
C ILE A 25 0.53 -5.74 12.96
N ALA A 26 -0.37 -6.23 13.81
CA ALA A 26 -0.29 -7.58 14.38
C ALA A 26 -0.32 -8.65 13.29
N VAL A 27 -1.24 -8.55 12.33
CA VAL A 27 -1.36 -9.52 11.22
C VAL A 27 -0.10 -9.51 10.34
N LEU A 28 0.42 -8.33 10.00
CA LEU A 28 1.62 -8.19 9.19
C LEU A 28 2.85 -8.77 9.90
N LEU A 29 3.08 -8.38 11.16
CA LEU A 29 4.17 -8.91 11.97
C LEU A 29 4.05 -10.40 12.19
N PHE A 30 2.84 -10.90 12.43
CA PHE A 30 2.60 -12.33 12.58
C PHE A 30 2.94 -13.11 11.31
N GLY A 31 2.55 -12.59 10.14
CA GLY A 31 2.90 -13.19 8.85
C GLY A 31 4.42 -13.25 8.63
N ILE A 32 5.13 -12.16 8.95
CA ILE A 32 6.59 -12.09 8.86
C ILE A 32 7.22 -13.08 9.84
N LEU A 33 6.86 -13.05 11.12
CA LEU A 33 7.44 -13.91 12.16
C LEU A 33 7.15 -15.40 11.89
N SER A 34 5.94 -15.74 11.45
CA SER A 34 5.56 -17.12 11.17
C SER A 34 6.32 -17.72 10.00
N LYS A 35 6.67 -16.90 8.99
CA LYS A 35 7.37 -17.40 7.81
C LYS A 35 8.88 -17.31 7.93
N THR A 36 9.40 -16.29 8.62
CA THR A 36 10.84 -16.14 8.87
C THR A 36 11.33 -17.01 10.03
N LYS A 37 10.44 -17.35 10.98
CA LYS A 37 10.75 -18.14 12.18
C LYS A 37 11.92 -17.54 13.00
N ILE A 38 12.12 -16.22 12.91
CA ILE A 38 13.25 -15.53 13.55
C ILE A 38 13.20 -15.68 15.08
N VAL A 39 12.00 -15.69 15.65
CA VAL A 39 11.84 -15.70 17.11
C VAL A 39 11.49 -17.09 17.65
N SER A 40 10.58 -17.81 16.98
CA SER A 40 10.16 -19.14 17.39
C SER A 40 9.59 -19.93 16.21
N ASP A 41 9.73 -21.25 16.27
CA ASP A 41 9.02 -22.19 15.38
C ASP A 41 7.55 -22.36 15.76
N ARG A 42 7.18 -21.98 16.99
CA ARG A 42 5.81 -22.15 17.47
C ARG A 42 4.92 -20.98 17.04
N ILE A 43 3.82 -21.32 16.37
CA ILE A 43 2.88 -20.34 15.79
C ILE A 43 2.18 -19.48 16.85
N ASP A 44 1.86 -20.07 18.00
CA ASP A 44 1.25 -19.38 19.14
C ASP A 44 2.17 -18.30 19.72
N VAL A 45 3.45 -18.60 19.87
CA VAL A 45 4.46 -17.64 20.33
C VAL A 45 4.59 -16.47 19.36
N ASN A 46 4.67 -16.76 18.05
CA ASN A 46 4.75 -15.71 17.04
C ASN A 46 3.50 -14.81 17.02
N ALA A 47 2.31 -15.38 17.24
CA ALA A 47 1.06 -14.62 17.31
C ALA A 47 1.03 -13.68 18.52
N VAL A 48 1.40 -14.17 19.71
CA VAL A 48 1.44 -13.37 20.93
C VAL A 48 2.45 -12.23 20.81
N ILE A 49 3.65 -12.51 20.29
CA ILE A 49 4.69 -11.49 20.11
C ILE A 49 4.23 -10.42 19.11
N ALA A 50 3.70 -10.84 17.96
CA ALA A 50 3.18 -9.90 16.96
C ALA A 50 2.09 -9.00 17.54
N PHE A 51 1.17 -9.57 18.34
CA PHE A 51 0.11 -8.81 19.00
C PHE A 51 0.64 -7.80 20.01
N VAL A 52 1.56 -8.21 20.89
CA VAL A 52 2.16 -7.31 21.89
C VAL A 52 2.93 -6.17 21.22
N VAL A 53 3.76 -6.48 20.23
CA VAL A 53 4.52 -5.47 19.48
C VAL A 53 3.56 -4.51 18.77
N ALA A 54 2.49 -5.01 18.17
CA ALA A 54 1.52 -4.19 17.49
C ALA A 54 0.75 -3.25 18.42
N LEU A 55 0.42 -3.67 19.64
CA LEU A 55 -0.17 -2.79 20.64
C LEU A 55 0.81 -1.67 21.05
N LEU A 56 2.07 -2.01 21.30
CA LEU A 56 3.10 -1.02 21.66
C LEU A 56 3.30 0.02 20.54
N ILE A 57 3.40 -0.45 19.30
CA ILE A 57 3.53 0.43 18.12
C ILE A 57 2.25 1.25 17.91
N GLY A 58 1.07 0.67 18.15
CA GLY A 58 -0.22 1.32 18.06
C GLY A 58 -0.41 2.50 19.01
N MET A 59 0.39 2.60 20.08
CA MET A 59 0.39 3.76 20.97
C MET A 59 1.22 4.95 20.42
N TYR A 60 2.08 4.71 19.43
CA TYR A 60 2.95 5.73 18.85
C TYR A 60 2.23 6.48 17.72
N LYS A 61 1.64 7.64 18.04
CA LYS A 61 0.83 8.45 17.11
C LYS A 61 1.46 8.69 15.73
N PRO A 62 2.77 9.03 15.59
CA PRO A 62 3.36 9.22 14.28
C PRO A 62 3.29 7.97 13.41
N PHE A 63 3.44 6.78 14.01
CA PHE A 63 3.33 5.52 13.28
C PHE A 63 1.88 5.18 12.94
N VAL A 64 0.93 5.46 13.84
CA VAL A 64 -0.51 5.30 13.54
C VAL A 64 -0.91 6.16 12.35
N ASN A 65 -0.52 7.44 12.34
CA ASN A 65 -0.79 8.35 11.22
C ASN A 65 -0.15 7.84 9.93
N TYR A 66 1.05 7.26 10.02
CA TYR A 66 1.72 6.66 8.87
C TYR A 66 0.97 5.43 8.34
N ILE A 67 0.50 4.54 9.20
CA ILE A 67 -0.31 3.38 8.77
C ILE A 67 -1.64 3.84 8.17
N GLU A 68 -2.32 4.81 8.78
CA GLU A 68 -3.55 5.39 8.23
C GLU A 68 -3.32 5.99 6.84
N PHE A 69 -2.16 6.61 6.64
CA PHE A 69 -1.74 7.10 5.33
C PHE A 69 -1.50 5.96 4.32
N LEU A 70 -1.09 4.76 4.78
CA LEU A 70 -0.95 3.58 3.92
C LEU A 70 -2.29 2.86 3.60
N ILE A 71 -3.34 3.03 4.41
CA ILE A 71 -4.61 2.32 4.25
C ILE A 71 -5.21 2.51 2.84
N PRO A 72 -5.33 3.73 2.28
CA PRO A 72 -5.91 3.89 0.96
C PRO A 72 -5.12 3.16 -0.14
N PHE A 73 -3.79 3.10 -0.03
CA PHE A 73 -2.96 2.36 -0.97
C PHE A 73 -3.21 0.85 -0.89
N LEU A 74 -3.37 0.30 0.32
CA LEU A 74 -3.72 -1.11 0.51
C LEU A 74 -5.10 -1.43 -0.07
N ILE A 75 -6.08 -0.56 0.14
CA ILE A 75 -7.44 -0.75 -0.41
C ILE A 75 -7.39 -0.77 -1.94
N VAL A 76 -6.70 0.19 -2.55
CA VAL A 76 -6.56 0.27 -4.02
C VAL A 76 -5.85 -0.97 -4.57
N LEU A 77 -4.78 -1.41 -3.91
CA LEU A 77 -4.06 -2.61 -4.31
C LEU A 77 -4.95 -3.87 -4.22
N ILE A 78 -5.72 -4.02 -3.15
CA ILE A 78 -6.64 -5.16 -2.97
C ILE A 78 -7.74 -5.13 -4.03
N ILE A 79 -8.37 -3.98 -4.25
CA ILE A 79 -9.42 -3.80 -5.26
C ILE A 79 -8.84 -4.15 -6.64
N PHE A 80 -7.67 -3.62 -6.98
CA PHE A 80 -7.04 -3.88 -8.27
C PHE A 80 -6.67 -5.35 -8.43
N ALA A 81 -6.05 -5.97 -7.42
CA ALA A 81 -5.70 -7.39 -7.45
C ALA A 81 -6.95 -8.26 -7.64
N PHE A 82 -8.06 -7.90 -6.99
CA PHE A 82 -9.35 -8.56 -7.16
C PHE A 82 -9.89 -8.39 -8.59
N PHE A 83 -9.87 -7.18 -9.16
CA PHE A 83 -10.31 -6.95 -10.54
C PHE A 83 -9.45 -7.67 -11.57
N LEU A 84 -8.13 -7.70 -11.37
CA LEU A 84 -7.21 -8.44 -12.22
C LEU A 84 -7.52 -9.94 -12.15
N LEU A 85 -7.74 -10.47 -10.95
CA LEU A 85 -8.13 -11.87 -10.77
C LEU A 85 -9.46 -12.18 -11.49
N MET A 86 -10.47 -11.31 -11.33
CA MET A 86 -11.74 -11.48 -12.03
C MET A 86 -11.56 -11.45 -13.56
N MET A 87 -10.76 -10.53 -14.08
CA MET A 87 -10.50 -10.42 -15.52
C MET A 87 -9.88 -11.70 -16.07
N VAL A 88 -8.89 -12.27 -15.38
CA VAL A 88 -8.29 -13.57 -15.73
C VAL A 88 -9.35 -14.66 -15.77
N ILE A 89 -10.18 -14.74 -14.73
CA ILE A 89 -11.24 -15.75 -14.63
C ILE A 89 -12.25 -15.59 -15.78
N PHE A 90 -12.65 -14.36 -16.12
CA PHE A 90 -13.54 -14.07 -17.24
C PHE A 90 -12.95 -14.41 -18.60
N LEU A 91 -11.63 -14.30 -18.77
CA LEU A 91 -10.91 -14.74 -19.96
C LEU A 91 -10.79 -16.28 -20.06
N GLY A 92 -11.33 -17.01 -19.09
CA GLY A 92 -11.27 -18.48 -19.03
C GLY A 92 -9.89 -19.03 -18.65
N ALA A 93 -8.98 -18.17 -18.19
CA ALA A 93 -7.64 -18.58 -17.78
C ALA A 93 -7.69 -19.23 -16.39
N SER A 94 -6.98 -20.35 -16.25
CA SER A 94 -6.84 -21.01 -14.95
C SER A 94 -5.80 -20.29 -14.08
N MET A 95 -5.80 -20.57 -12.78
CA MET A 95 -4.73 -20.09 -11.87
C MET A 95 -3.33 -20.58 -12.27
N GLU A 96 -3.25 -21.74 -12.93
CA GLU A 96 -1.99 -22.26 -13.49
C GLU A 96 -1.49 -21.39 -14.65
N ASP A 97 -2.38 -20.91 -15.51
CA ASP A 97 -2.05 -20.02 -16.62
C ASP A 97 -1.54 -18.66 -16.13
N VAL A 98 -2.15 -18.12 -15.06
CA VAL A 98 -1.65 -16.91 -14.38
C VAL A 98 -0.24 -17.13 -13.87
N THR A 99 -0.02 -18.25 -13.19
CA THR A 99 1.29 -18.57 -12.60
C THR A 99 2.34 -18.73 -13.69
N LYS A 100 1.98 -19.35 -14.82
CA LYS A 100 2.84 -19.51 -16.00
C LYS A 100 3.11 -18.18 -16.70
N ALA A 101 2.13 -17.30 -16.81
CA ALA A 101 2.28 -15.96 -17.36
C ALA A 101 3.18 -15.09 -16.46
N MET A 102 3.03 -15.18 -15.14
CA MET A 102 3.89 -14.48 -14.16
C MET A 102 5.34 -14.95 -14.16
N ARG A 103 5.62 -16.17 -14.64
CA ARG A 103 7.01 -16.65 -14.84
C ARG A 103 7.67 -16.02 -16.06
N ASN A 104 6.90 -15.45 -16.98
CA ASN A 104 7.48 -14.72 -18.11
C ASN A 104 7.89 -13.32 -17.64
N PRO A 105 9.19 -12.97 -17.66
CA PRO A 105 9.67 -11.69 -17.16
C PRO A 105 9.06 -10.49 -17.88
N ALA A 106 8.74 -10.61 -19.17
CA ALA A 106 8.12 -9.52 -19.93
C ALA A 106 6.70 -9.22 -19.45
N ILE A 107 5.91 -10.26 -19.17
CA ILE A 107 4.54 -10.12 -18.66
C ILE A 107 4.56 -9.62 -17.21
N ALA A 108 5.46 -10.15 -16.38
CA ALA A 108 5.63 -9.69 -15.01
C ALA A 108 6.01 -8.19 -14.96
N ILE A 109 6.97 -7.76 -15.79
CA ILE A 109 7.35 -6.34 -15.90
C ILE A 109 6.18 -5.50 -16.38
N LEU A 110 5.40 -5.95 -17.38
CA LEU A 110 4.22 -5.22 -17.86
C LEU A 110 3.18 -5.05 -16.75
N ILE A 111 2.88 -6.12 -15.99
CA ILE A 111 1.95 -6.05 -14.85
C ILE A 111 2.47 -5.07 -13.79
N VAL A 112 3.77 -5.09 -13.48
CA VAL A 112 4.39 -4.15 -12.54
C VAL A 112 4.28 -2.71 -13.04
N ILE A 113 4.52 -2.45 -14.32
CA ILE A 113 4.38 -1.11 -14.90
C ILE A 113 2.93 -0.63 -14.83
N VAL A 114 1.96 -1.48 -15.18
CA VAL A 114 0.52 -1.16 -15.08
C VAL A 114 0.13 -0.86 -13.62
N LEU A 115 0.60 -1.68 -12.67
CA LEU A 115 0.42 -1.45 -11.25
C LEU A 115 1.01 -0.11 -10.81
N LEU A 116 2.22 0.24 -11.25
CA LEU A 116 2.86 1.51 -10.94
C LEU A 116 2.09 2.70 -11.51
N ILE A 117 1.57 2.59 -12.73
CA ILE A 117 0.75 3.65 -13.35
C ILE A 117 -0.53 3.87 -12.54
N ILE A 118 -1.26 2.79 -12.22
CA ILE A 118 -2.50 2.87 -11.45
C ILE A 118 -2.22 3.42 -10.06
N PHE A 119 -1.18 2.91 -9.41
CA PHE A 119 -0.73 3.39 -8.10
C PHE A 119 -0.44 4.89 -8.13
N TYR A 120 0.32 5.36 -9.13
CA TYR A 120 0.64 6.77 -9.31
C TYR A 120 -0.62 7.60 -9.55
N SER A 121 -1.48 7.18 -10.47
CA SER A 121 -2.74 7.87 -10.76
C SER A 121 -3.61 7.98 -9.51
N THR A 122 -3.79 6.91 -8.75
CA THR A 122 -4.61 6.96 -7.53
C THR A 122 -3.96 7.79 -6.43
N ALA A 123 -2.63 7.78 -6.31
CA ALA A 123 -1.91 8.60 -5.35
C ALA A 123 -2.12 10.12 -5.58
N VAL A 124 -2.21 10.54 -6.85
CA VAL A 124 -2.52 11.93 -7.22
C VAL A 124 -3.89 12.36 -6.70
N TRP A 125 -4.89 11.51 -6.87
CA TRP A 125 -6.28 11.83 -6.49
C TRP A 125 -6.54 11.71 -4.99
N VAL A 126 -5.96 10.71 -4.33
CA VAL A 126 -6.24 10.42 -2.92
C VAL A 126 -5.42 11.27 -1.98
N PHE A 127 -4.21 11.68 -2.40
CA PHE A 127 -3.29 12.42 -1.53
C PHE A 127 -2.83 13.74 -2.16
N PRO A 128 -3.76 14.69 -2.44
CA PRO A 128 -3.42 15.98 -3.05
C PRO A 128 -2.40 16.78 -2.21
N GLU A 129 -2.28 16.48 -0.93
CA GLU A 129 -1.33 17.08 0.03
C GLU A 129 0.13 16.68 -0.20
N LEU A 130 0.40 15.55 -0.85
CA LEU A 130 1.77 15.12 -1.20
C LEU A 130 2.33 15.86 -2.41
N TRP A 131 1.46 16.58 -3.14
CA TRP A 131 1.79 17.28 -4.37
C TRP A 131 1.99 18.76 -4.09
N HIS A 132 2.84 19.40 -4.89
CA HIS A 132 3.16 20.82 -4.72
C HIS A 132 1.88 21.69 -4.71
N PRO A 133 1.79 22.74 -3.88
CA PRO A 133 0.60 23.60 -3.78
C PRO A 133 0.13 24.18 -5.10
N GLU A 134 1.05 24.38 -6.05
CA GLU A 134 0.78 24.85 -7.41
C GLU A 134 -0.10 23.88 -8.21
N TYR A 135 0.00 22.57 -7.95
CA TYR A 135 -0.88 21.55 -8.53
C TYR A 135 -2.34 21.72 -8.09
N ARG A 136 -2.57 22.08 -6.81
CA ARG A 136 -3.92 22.38 -6.28
C ARG A 136 -4.50 23.64 -6.90
N GLN A 137 -3.67 24.64 -7.17
CA GLN A 137 -4.12 25.87 -7.81
C GLN A 137 -4.51 25.62 -9.27
N MET A 138 -3.78 24.77 -10.01
CA MET A 138 -4.14 24.39 -11.38
C MET A 138 -5.41 23.54 -11.46
N TYR A 139 -5.63 22.62 -10.51
CA TYR A 139 -6.86 21.81 -10.41
C TYR A 139 -8.10 22.68 -10.18
N ASN A 140 -8.00 23.69 -9.31
CA ASN A 140 -9.12 24.58 -8.97
C ASN A 140 -9.33 25.71 -9.99
N ALA A 141 -8.31 26.10 -10.75
CA ALA A 141 -8.36 27.27 -11.62
C ALA A 141 -8.92 27.03 -13.03
N THR A 142 -9.02 25.78 -13.51
CA THR A 142 -9.31 25.55 -14.94
C THR A 142 -10.12 24.28 -15.21
N ASN A 143 -11.27 24.43 -15.86
CA ASN A 143 -12.01 23.34 -16.54
C ASN A 143 -11.25 22.79 -17.79
N ALA A 144 -9.92 22.75 -17.81
CA ALA A 144 -9.19 22.13 -18.92
C ALA A 144 -7.71 21.89 -18.61
N THR A 145 -7.30 20.66 -18.95
CA THR A 145 -5.94 20.15 -19.21
C THR A 145 -4.93 20.26 -18.07
N LEU A 146 -4.83 19.14 -17.33
CA LEU A 146 -3.70 18.82 -16.48
C LEU A 146 -2.39 19.01 -17.28
N PRO A 147 -1.36 19.70 -16.75
CA PRO A 147 -0.02 19.57 -17.30
C PRO A 147 0.39 18.08 -17.24
N PRO A 148 1.18 17.57 -18.21
CA PRO A 148 1.52 16.17 -18.25
C PRO A 148 2.12 15.74 -16.91
N PRO A 149 1.67 14.61 -16.33
CA PRO A 149 2.08 14.15 -15.00
C PRO A 149 3.60 13.93 -14.84
N PHE A 150 4.36 14.05 -15.92
CA PHE A 150 5.79 13.78 -16.01
C PHE A 150 6.69 15.02 -15.81
N VAL A 151 6.16 16.24 -15.94
CA VAL A 151 6.98 17.48 -15.88
C VAL A 151 7.44 17.79 -14.45
N GLU A 152 6.71 17.33 -13.44
CA GLU A 152 6.95 17.62 -12.01
C GLU A 152 7.48 16.39 -11.23
N THR A 153 7.79 15.28 -11.93
CA THR A 153 8.13 14.00 -11.28
C THR A 153 9.28 14.15 -10.28
N MET A 154 10.28 14.98 -10.58
CA MET A 154 11.44 15.19 -9.69
C MET A 154 11.08 15.84 -8.35
N LEU A 155 10.15 16.81 -8.33
CA LEU A 155 9.71 17.47 -7.09
C LEU A 155 8.87 16.52 -6.21
N VAL A 156 8.11 15.63 -6.85
CA VAL A 156 7.31 14.62 -6.17
C VAL A 156 8.18 13.49 -5.60
N ILE A 157 9.14 13.00 -6.38
CA ILE A 157 10.06 11.94 -5.92
C ILE A 157 10.95 12.45 -4.78
N THR A 158 11.22 13.75 -4.70
CA THR A 158 12.02 14.36 -3.62
C THR A 158 11.21 14.73 -2.39
N ASN A 159 9.88 14.61 -2.40
CA ASN A 159 9.06 14.80 -1.22
C ASN A 159 9.43 13.75 -0.15
N PRO A 160 9.78 14.16 1.09
CA PRO A 160 10.21 13.24 2.14
C PRO A 160 9.18 12.17 2.48
N THR A 161 7.89 12.47 2.35
CA THR A 161 6.80 11.51 2.59
C THR A 161 6.71 10.49 1.45
N VAL A 162 6.90 10.91 0.21
CA VAL A 162 6.94 10.01 -0.95
C VAL A 162 8.18 9.11 -0.87
N LEU A 163 9.34 9.66 -0.51
CA LEU A 163 10.56 8.88 -0.28
C LEU A 163 10.39 7.86 0.83
N ALA A 164 9.77 8.24 1.95
CA ALA A 164 9.48 7.32 3.04
C ALA A 164 8.54 6.18 2.59
N LEU A 165 7.56 6.48 1.74
CA LEU A 165 6.64 5.49 1.22
C LEU A 165 7.32 4.54 0.21
N ILE A 166 8.15 5.07 -0.70
CA ILE A 166 8.97 4.25 -1.61
C ILE A 166 9.93 3.37 -0.80
N GLY A 167 10.62 3.94 0.20
CA GLY A 167 11.52 3.19 1.08
C GLY A 167 10.80 2.06 1.83
N PHE A 168 9.59 2.32 2.32
CA PHE A 168 8.76 1.30 2.95
C PHE A 168 8.31 0.22 1.96
N LEU A 169 7.86 0.58 0.76
CA LEU A 169 7.49 -0.39 -0.27
C LEU A 169 8.68 -1.27 -0.67
N VAL A 170 9.88 -0.70 -0.80
CA VAL A 170 11.12 -1.45 -1.04
C VAL A 170 11.41 -2.39 0.12
N LEU A 171 11.30 -1.92 1.38
CA LEU A 171 11.51 -2.74 2.56
C LEU A 171 10.52 -3.90 2.62
N VAL A 172 9.25 -3.66 2.34
CA VAL A 172 8.20 -4.69 2.25
C VAL A 172 8.49 -5.66 1.11
N ALA A 173 8.88 -5.18 -0.07
CA ALA A 173 9.21 -6.03 -1.22
C ALA A 173 10.43 -6.91 -0.94
N VAL A 174 11.49 -6.37 -0.33
CA VAL A 174 12.68 -7.12 0.08
C VAL A 174 12.31 -8.13 1.17
N SER A 175 11.49 -7.74 2.14
CA SER A 175 11.02 -8.65 3.19
C SER A 175 10.19 -9.79 2.61
N ALA A 176 9.28 -9.48 1.69
CA ALA A 176 8.47 -10.46 0.98
C ALA A 176 9.33 -11.39 0.11
N TYR A 177 10.33 -10.85 -0.59
CA TYR A 177 11.28 -11.64 -1.37
C TYR A 177 12.11 -12.56 -0.46
N ALA A 178 12.71 -12.05 0.61
CA ALA A 178 13.48 -12.83 1.58
C ALA A 178 12.64 -13.95 2.21
N VAL A 179 11.36 -13.67 2.47
CA VAL A 179 10.38 -14.62 2.98
C VAL A 179 10.00 -15.69 1.95
N THR A 180 10.03 -15.37 0.66
CA THR A 180 9.56 -16.27 -0.41
C THR A 180 10.71 -17.02 -1.10
N TYR A 181 11.94 -16.52 -0.97
CA TYR A 181 13.14 -17.18 -1.48
C TYR A 181 13.45 -18.42 -0.64
N LYS A 182 12.99 -19.57 -1.13
CA LYS A 182 13.31 -20.88 -0.58
C LYS A 182 14.82 -21.09 -0.75
N LYS A 183 15.58 -21.14 0.35
CA LYS A 183 16.95 -21.69 0.32
C LYS A 183 16.84 -23.13 -0.17
N THR A 184 17.31 -23.37 -1.38
CA THR A 184 17.61 -24.72 -1.89
C THR A 184 18.67 -25.35 -0.99
#